data_AF-A0A016SWK4-F1
#
_entry.id   AF-A0A016SWK4-F1
#
_cell.length_a   1.000
_cell.length_b   1.000
_cell.length_c   1.000
_cell.angle_alpha   90.00
_cell.angle_beta   90.00
_cell.angle_gamma   90.00
#
_symmetry.space_group_name_H-M   'P 1'
#
loop_
_entity.id
_entity.type
_entity.pdbx_description
1 polymer ?
#
loop_
_entity_poly.entity_id
_entity_poly.type
_entity_poly.pdbx_seq_one_letter_code
_entity_poly.pdbx_strand_id
1 'polypeptide(L)'
;MTLRALRNQLRCFYPQCRRLCSRPQVSSVDKEEVRVFSELSSQWFDEGGSFKALHSLNTLRVPWIFQNIRKDGAEIVDVGCGGGLLSVPLARAGLRVTGLDATEEAVIAARDVLESRPLQLTGLSKRITYHCGTVESFSKEHERGKFLYILEFFPGFDAVVASEIVEHVADVDAFVEGCVRLAKPGAPLFFTTINKTLASQVLAIWIAEDVLKFVPQGVHQWKKFVEPRHLAQVLERYGCSVRTILLSVVYSLVERLLCIDIGELSSVKPTMDEEYDAIVLGTGLKECIISGMLSVSGKKVLHIDRNNYYGGESASLTPLEQLYEKFMGPNAKPPPEMGRGRDWNVDLIPKFLMANGSLVKLLIHTGVTRYLEFKSVEGSYVYKGGKVYKVPADEMEALATSLMGMFEKRRFKKFLCWVQAFDRVNKDTWQGLDPDAHTMQQVYEKFGLDDNTADFTGHALALYRDDE
;
A
#
# COMPACT_ATOMS: atom_id res chain seq x y z
N MET A 1 4.06 -51.75 18.25
CA MET A 1 4.86 -52.03 17.03
C MET A 1 5.95 -50.98 16.91
N THR A 2 7.21 -51.40 16.95
CA THR A 2 8.40 -50.57 17.18
C THR A 2 8.84 -49.80 15.91
N LEU A 3 9.34 -48.58 16.11
CA LEU A 3 9.89 -47.58 15.15
C LEU A 3 10.97 -48.07 14.15
N ARG A 4 11.25 -49.37 14.08
CA ARG A 4 12.13 -49.99 13.07
C ARG A 4 11.39 -50.48 11.83
N ALA A 5 10.07 -50.71 11.89
CA ALA A 5 9.32 -51.24 10.75
C ALA A 5 9.01 -50.19 9.66
N LEU A 6 8.92 -48.90 10.00
CA LEU A 6 8.68 -47.84 9.01
C LEU A 6 9.93 -47.45 8.19
N ARG A 7 11.13 -47.78 8.68
CA ARG A 7 12.39 -47.37 8.04
C ARG A 7 12.73 -48.17 6.77
N ASN A 8 12.09 -49.33 6.59
CA ASN A 8 12.34 -50.22 5.45
C ASN A 8 11.28 -50.13 4.34
N GLN A 9 10.13 -49.46 4.54
CA GLN A 9 9.16 -49.22 3.46
C GLN A 9 9.36 -47.89 2.70
N LEU A 10 10.12 -46.95 3.25
CA LEU A 10 10.44 -45.68 2.57
C LEU A 10 11.66 -45.74 1.63
N ARG A 11 12.27 -46.92 1.44
CA ARG A 11 13.41 -47.11 0.50
C ARG A 11 13.00 -47.48 -0.93
N CYS A 12 11.71 -47.63 -1.24
CA CYS A 12 11.25 -48.08 -2.56
C CYS A 12 10.48 -47.05 -3.41
N PHE A 13 10.47 -45.77 -3.05
CA PHE A 13 9.83 -44.71 -3.85
C PHE A 13 10.74 -43.52 -4.21
N TYR A 14 12.03 -43.78 -4.40
CA TYR A 14 12.94 -42.80 -5.02
C TYR A 14 13.71 -43.42 -6.18
N PRO A 15 13.19 -43.26 -7.41
CA PRO A 15 14.09 -43.07 -8.53
C PRO A 15 13.57 -42.00 -9.49
N GLN A 16 13.61 -40.70 -9.13
CA GLN A 16 13.56 -39.63 -10.16
C GLN A 16 13.91 -38.18 -9.75
N CYS A 17 14.59 -37.93 -8.62
CA CYS A 17 15.20 -36.60 -8.37
C CYS A 17 16.72 -36.70 -8.26
N ARG A 18 17.37 -37.16 -9.33
CA ARG A 18 18.78 -36.89 -9.61
C ARG A 18 18.88 -36.31 -11.02
N ARG A 19 18.66 -35.00 -11.11
CA ARG A 19 19.15 -34.11 -12.20
C ARG A 19 18.89 -32.66 -11.79
N LEU A 20 19.49 -32.22 -10.68
CA LEU A 20 19.92 -30.83 -10.58
C LEU A 20 21.22 -30.77 -11.39
N CYS A 21 21.12 -30.28 -12.62
CA CYS A 21 22.29 -29.95 -13.41
C CYS A 21 23.12 -28.93 -12.63
N SER A 22 24.32 -29.33 -12.21
CA SER A 22 25.35 -28.42 -11.71
C SER A 22 25.70 -27.43 -12.82
N ARG A 23 25.09 -26.23 -12.79
CA ARG A 23 25.53 -25.11 -13.63
C ARG A 23 26.87 -24.58 -13.09
N PRO A 24 27.82 -24.19 -13.96
CA PRO A 24 29.01 -23.46 -13.55
C PRO A 24 28.59 -22.14 -12.88
N GLN A 25 29.14 -21.82 -11.71
CA GLN A 25 28.89 -20.55 -11.01
C GLN A 25 29.55 -19.40 -11.76
N VAL A 26 28.73 -18.45 -12.23
CA VAL A 26 29.15 -17.18 -12.82
C VAL A 26 28.95 -16.09 -11.76
N SER A 27 29.92 -15.18 -11.59
CA SER A 27 29.84 -14.07 -10.64
C SER A 27 28.76 -13.07 -11.06
N SER A 28 27.97 -12.55 -10.12
CA SER A 28 27.01 -11.47 -10.40
C SER A 28 27.67 -10.10 -10.54
N VAL A 29 28.97 -9.96 -10.27
CA VAL A 29 29.68 -8.67 -10.36
C VAL A 29 30.01 -8.33 -11.81
N ASP A 30 29.54 -7.17 -12.28
CA ASP A 30 29.98 -6.54 -13.52
C ASP A 30 31.25 -5.70 -13.27
N LYS A 31 32.37 -6.12 -13.87
CA LYS A 31 33.69 -5.50 -13.66
C LYS A 31 33.79 -4.08 -14.20
N GLU A 32 32.99 -3.72 -15.21
CA GLU A 32 33.03 -2.39 -15.81
C GLU A 32 32.24 -1.38 -14.97
N GLU A 33 31.08 -1.79 -14.43
CA GLU A 33 30.30 -1.00 -13.48
C GLU A 33 31.12 -0.69 -12.22
N VAL A 34 31.81 -1.70 -11.68
CA VAL A 34 32.72 -1.53 -10.52
C VAL A 34 33.72 -0.40 -10.75
N ARG A 35 34.33 -0.32 -11.94
CA ARG A 35 35.31 0.73 -12.26
C ARG A 35 34.68 2.12 -12.25
N VAL A 36 33.51 2.27 -12.85
CA VAL A 36 32.80 3.56 -12.94
C VAL A 36 32.40 4.07 -11.55
N PHE A 37 31.86 3.20 -10.69
CA PHE A 37 31.48 3.59 -9.32
C PHE A 37 32.68 3.87 -8.42
N SER A 38 33.81 3.16 -8.60
CA SER A 38 35.06 3.45 -7.89
C SER A 38 35.60 4.85 -8.21
N GLU A 39 35.50 5.32 -9.46
CA GLU A 39 35.92 6.68 -9.86
C GLU A 39 35.07 7.80 -9.23
N LEU A 40 33.80 7.51 -8.92
CA LEU A 40 32.85 8.47 -8.33
C LEU A 40 32.79 8.41 -6.78
N SER A 41 33.56 7.53 -6.15
CA SER A 41 33.56 7.25 -4.70
C SER A 41 33.73 8.49 -3.79
N SER A 42 34.48 9.50 -4.23
CA SER A 42 34.75 10.73 -3.46
C SER A 42 33.55 11.69 -3.33
N GLN A 43 32.49 11.53 -4.13
CA GLN A 43 31.34 12.45 -4.17
C GLN A 43 30.12 11.94 -3.40
N TRP A 44 30.18 10.75 -2.80
CA TRP A 44 29.02 10.05 -2.23
C TRP A 44 28.30 10.82 -1.11
N PHE A 45 29.00 11.68 -0.37
CA PHE A 45 28.46 12.40 0.79
C PHE A 45 28.05 13.85 0.52
N ASP A 46 28.30 14.35 -0.70
CA ASP A 46 27.81 15.67 -1.08
C ASP A 46 26.31 15.59 -1.40
N GLU A 47 25.46 15.97 -0.45
CA GLU A 47 24.01 16.05 -0.61
C GLU A 47 23.60 17.05 -1.72
N GLY A 48 24.48 17.96 -2.13
CA GLY A 48 24.30 18.87 -3.26
C GLY A 48 24.91 18.38 -4.58
N GLY A 49 25.69 17.30 -4.55
CA GLY A 49 26.49 16.80 -5.66
C GLY A 49 25.78 15.77 -6.54
N SER A 50 26.57 14.96 -7.25
CA SER A 50 26.10 14.01 -8.27
C SER A 50 25.12 12.94 -7.73
N PHE A 51 25.13 12.67 -6.42
CA PHE A 51 24.25 11.70 -5.75
C PHE A 51 23.04 12.32 -5.04
N LYS A 52 22.76 13.62 -5.25
CA LYS A 52 21.62 14.33 -4.61
C LYS A 52 20.27 13.62 -4.79
N ALA A 53 20.01 13.09 -5.99
CA ALA A 53 18.78 12.35 -6.26
C ALA A 53 18.69 11.11 -5.34
N LEU A 54 19.77 10.34 -5.24
CA LEU A 54 19.85 9.15 -4.40
C LEU A 54 19.71 9.50 -2.90
N HIS A 55 20.28 10.62 -2.44
CA HIS A 55 20.05 11.12 -1.07
C HIS A 55 18.58 11.44 -0.80
N SER A 56 17.90 12.09 -1.76
CA SER A 56 16.48 12.45 -1.60
C SER A 56 15.54 11.24 -1.50
N LEU A 57 15.91 10.11 -2.11
CA LEU A 57 15.13 8.86 -2.01
C LEU A 57 15.09 8.29 -0.59
N ASN A 58 16.05 8.64 0.27
CA ASN A 58 16.05 8.20 1.66
C ASN A 58 14.82 8.69 2.44
N THR A 59 14.20 9.80 2.04
CA THR A 59 12.94 10.29 2.63
C THR A 59 11.80 9.29 2.46
N LEU A 60 11.86 8.43 1.43
CA LEU A 60 10.88 7.36 1.19
C LEU A 60 11.37 6.01 1.69
N ARG A 61 12.62 5.65 1.36
CA ARG A 61 13.21 4.33 1.66
C ARG A 61 13.28 4.06 3.15
N VAL A 62 13.78 5.02 3.94
CA VAL A 62 14.06 4.79 5.36
C VAL A 62 12.77 4.57 6.15
N PRO A 63 11.72 5.40 6.04
CA PRO A 63 10.45 5.13 6.71
C PRO A 63 9.81 3.82 6.25
N TRP A 64 9.88 3.51 4.95
CA TRP A 64 9.29 2.29 4.40
C TRP A 64 9.98 1.02 4.91
N ILE A 65 11.32 0.98 4.90
CA ILE A 65 12.10 -0.13 5.47
C ILE A 65 11.79 -0.27 6.95
N PHE A 66 11.85 0.83 7.71
CA PHE A 66 11.65 0.81 9.16
C PHE A 66 10.25 0.33 9.56
N GLN A 67 9.20 0.80 8.89
CA GLN A 67 7.80 0.38 9.15
C GLN A 67 7.54 -1.11 8.89
N ASN A 68 8.37 -1.74 8.05
CA ASN A 68 8.22 -3.15 7.68
C ASN A 68 9.18 -4.07 8.47
N ILE A 69 9.97 -3.53 9.40
CA ILE A 69 10.82 -4.30 10.31
C ILE A 69 10.13 -4.41 11.68
N ARG A 70 10.04 -5.62 12.21
CA ARG A 70 9.20 -5.93 13.39
C ARG A 70 9.86 -5.63 14.75
N LYS A 71 11.09 -5.10 14.79
CA LYS A 71 11.91 -5.04 16.01
C LYS A 71 12.83 -3.82 16.07
N ASP A 72 12.85 -3.14 17.22
CA ASP A 72 13.87 -2.13 17.54
C ASP A 72 15.25 -2.77 17.66
N GLY A 73 16.26 -2.13 17.07
CA GLY A 73 17.63 -2.65 17.07
C GLY A 73 17.82 -3.93 16.25
N ALA A 74 16.94 -4.21 15.29
CA ALA A 74 17.09 -5.29 14.31
C ALA A 74 18.41 -5.19 13.55
N GLU A 75 18.95 -6.36 13.17
CA GLU A 75 20.15 -6.46 12.33
C GLU A 75 19.76 -6.47 10.86
N ILE A 76 20.28 -5.52 10.09
CA ILE A 76 19.98 -5.37 8.67
C ILE A 76 21.27 -5.35 7.86
N VAL A 77 21.25 -5.96 6.67
CA VAL A 77 22.34 -5.85 5.70
C VAL A 77 21.93 -4.98 4.52
N ASP A 78 22.75 -3.98 4.20
CA ASP A 78 22.64 -3.08 3.06
C ASP A 78 23.61 -3.57 1.98
N VAL A 79 23.12 -4.34 1.01
CA VAL A 79 23.88 -4.97 -0.08
C VAL A 79 23.99 -3.97 -1.24
N GLY A 80 25.21 -3.66 -1.64
CA GLY A 80 25.49 -2.51 -2.51
C GLY A 80 25.46 -1.19 -1.76
N CYS A 81 26.00 -1.15 -0.53
CA CYS A 81 25.87 0.03 0.33
C CYS A 81 26.56 1.29 -0.23
N GLY A 82 27.44 1.13 -1.22
CA GLY A 82 28.24 2.21 -1.78
C GLY A 82 29.01 2.94 -0.68
N GLY A 83 29.00 4.27 -0.73
CA GLY A 83 29.59 5.13 0.30
C GLY A 83 28.83 5.13 1.64
N GLY A 84 27.85 4.25 1.88
CA GLY A 84 27.09 4.19 3.14
C GLY A 84 25.88 5.13 3.18
N LEU A 85 25.40 5.54 2.00
CA LEU A 85 24.35 6.55 1.82
C LEU A 85 23.01 6.15 2.48
N LEU A 86 22.62 4.88 2.40
CA LEU A 86 21.42 4.36 3.05
C LEU A 86 21.74 3.79 4.45
N SER A 87 22.91 3.19 4.61
CA SER A 87 23.37 2.62 5.87
C SER A 87 23.35 3.60 7.05
N VAL A 88 23.81 4.85 6.86
CA VAL A 88 23.83 5.86 7.93
C VAL A 88 22.42 6.27 8.38
N PRO A 89 21.49 6.66 7.48
CA PRO A 89 20.09 6.90 7.85
C PRO A 89 19.38 5.72 8.52
N LEU A 90 19.64 4.47 8.09
CA LEU A 90 19.06 3.28 8.72
C LEU A 90 19.56 3.09 10.16
N ALA A 91 20.85 3.34 10.41
CA ALA A 91 21.39 3.33 11.77
C ALA A 91 20.83 4.48 12.63
N ARG A 92 20.62 5.67 12.04
CA ARG A 92 19.94 6.79 12.70
C ARG A 92 18.52 6.45 13.11
N ALA A 93 17.82 5.64 12.31
CA ALA A 93 16.49 5.12 12.64
C ALA A 93 16.51 4.06 13.75
N GLY A 94 17.68 3.65 14.24
CA GLY A 94 17.84 2.76 15.40
C GLY A 94 18.27 1.33 15.07
N LEU A 95 18.52 1.00 13.80
CA LEU A 95 18.91 -0.34 13.34
C LEU A 95 20.41 -0.60 13.55
N ARG A 96 20.81 -1.88 13.60
CA ARG A 96 22.22 -2.31 13.49
C ARG A 96 22.48 -2.69 12.04
N VAL A 97 23.37 -1.96 11.37
CA VAL A 97 23.54 -2.04 9.92
C VAL A 97 24.88 -2.67 9.55
N THR A 98 24.84 -3.68 8.72
CA THR A 98 26.01 -4.20 8.01
C THR A 98 25.94 -3.73 6.56
N GLY A 99 26.83 -2.85 6.13
CA GLY A 99 26.95 -2.51 4.71
C GLY A 99 27.90 -3.49 4.01
N LEU A 100 27.48 -4.02 2.87
CA LEU A 100 28.26 -4.92 2.04
C LEU A 100 28.40 -4.32 0.64
N ASP A 101 29.61 -4.16 0.14
CA ASP A 101 29.85 -3.69 -1.22
C ASP A 101 30.99 -4.47 -1.87
N ALA A 102 30.90 -4.69 -3.19
CA ALA A 102 31.92 -5.42 -3.94
C ALA A 102 33.16 -4.57 -4.25
N THR A 103 33.09 -3.25 -4.04
CA THR A 103 34.16 -2.28 -4.36
C THR A 103 34.87 -1.80 -3.10
N GLU A 104 36.20 -1.89 -3.09
CA GLU A 104 37.01 -1.49 -1.94
C GLU A 104 36.95 0.02 -1.73
N GLU A 105 36.91 0.80 -2.82
CA GLU A 105 36.83 2.26 -2.77
C GLU A 105 35.53 2.76 -2.14
N ALA A 106 34.38 2.13 -2.44
CA ALA A 106 33.12 2.53 -1.83
C ALA A 106 33.09 2.19 -0.33
N VAL A 107 33.65 1.04 0.06
CA VAL A 107 33.78 0.66 1.48
C VAL A 107 34.72 1.59 2.24
N ILE A 108 35.81 2.05 1.62
CA ILE A 108 36.70 3.06 2.20
C ILE A 108 35.92 4.36 2.41
N ALA A 109 35.25 4.88 1.38
CA ALA A 109 34.44 6.10 1.48
C ALA A 109 33.36 5.97 2.58
N ALA A 110 32.72 4.80 2.69
CA ALA A 110 31.73 4.53 3.73
C ALA A 110 32.32 4.50 5.14
N ARG A 111 33.55 4.02 5.31
CA ARG A 111 34.26 4.01 6.59
C ARG A 111 34.72 5.40 6.99
N ASP A 112 35.24 6.20 6.06
CA ASP A 112 35.67 7.58 6.31
C ASP A 112 34.52 8.43 6.90
N VAL A 113 33.30 8.16 6.44
CA VAL A 113 32.08 8.79 6.97
C VAL A 113 31.88 8.47 8.45
N LEU A 114 32.12 7.23 8.88
CA LEU A 114 31.98 6.84 10.29
C LEU A 114 33.00 7.55 11.19
N GLU A 115 34.11 8.02 10.60
CA GLU A 115 35.12 8.81 11.30
C GLU A 115 34.71 10.28 11.47
N SER A 116 33.65 10.74 10.81
CA SER A 116 33.14 12.09 10.98
C SER A 116 32.71 12.36 12.44
N ARG A 117 33.17 13.51 12.96
CA ARG A 117 32.94 13.94 14.35
C ARG A 117 31.46 13.87 14.80
N PRO A 118 30.46 14.25 13.97
CA PRO A 118 29.04 14.13 14.35
C PRO A 118 28.58 12.69 14.58
N LEU A 119 29.06 11.72 13.80
CA LEU A 119 28.66 10.31 13.93
C LEU A 119 29.38 9.61 15.09
N GLN A 120 30.60 10.03 15.42
CA GLN A 120 31.30 9.53 16.60
C GLN A 120 30.65 9.98 17.91
N LEU A 121 30.24 11.26 18.01
CA LEU A 121 29.62 11.82 19.23
C LEU A 121 28.24 11.22 19.54
N THR A 122 27.50 10.83 18.51
CA THR A 122 26.17 10.21 18.63
C THR A 122 26.23 8.71 18.91
N GLY A 123 27.41 8.09 18.82
CA GLY A 123 27.59 6.65 18.97
C GLY A 123 27.03 5.82 17.80
N LEU A 124 26.60 6.47 16.72
CA LEU A 124 26.04 5.82 15.52
C LEU A 124 27.07 4.95 14.80
N SER A 125 28.35 5.35 14.82
CA SER A 125 29.44 4.56 14.23
C SER A 125 29.56 3.15 14.83
N LYS A 126 29.14 2.95 16.09
CA LYS A 126 29.14 1.63 16.74
C LYS A 126 28.02 0.70 16.26
N ARG A 127 27.04 1.22 15.52
CA ARG A 127 25.89 0.46 14.99
C ARG A 127 26.09 0.05 13.54
N ILE A 128 27.16 0.51 12.89
CA ILE A 128 27.41 0.29 11.47
C ILE A 128 28.73 -0.47 11.31
N THR A 129 28.74 -1.47 10.43
CA THR A 129 29.96 -2.19 10.04
C THR A 129 29.97 -2.39 8.54
N TYR A 130 31.10 -2.11 7.88
CA TYR A 130 31.23 -2.25 6.43
C TYR A 130 32.17 -3.39 6.04
N HIS A 131 31.74 -4.22 5.10
CA HIS A 131 32.48 -5.34 4.53
C HIS A 131 32.67 -5.16 3.03
N CYS A 132 33.90 -5.41 2.56
CA CYS A 132 34.21 -5.49 1.14
C CYS A 132 34.10 -6.94 0.68
N GLY A 133 33.23 -7.22 -0.29
CA GLY A 133 32.98 -8.56 -0.80
C GLY A 133 31.67 -8.67 -1.58
N THR A 134 31.48 -9.77 -2.29
CA THR A 134 30.23 -10.01 -3.04
C THR A 134 29.17 -10.66 -2.14
N VAL A 135 27.91 -10.54 -2.53
CA VAL A 135 26.80 -11.17 -1.79
C VAL A 135 26.95 -12.71 -1.75
N GLU A 136 27.49 -13.32 -2.80
CA GLU A 136 27.71 -14.77 -2.89
C GLU A 136 28.83 -15.25 -1.97
N SER A 137 29.94 -14.51 -1.86
CA SER A 137 31.02 -14.88 -0.94
C SER A 137 30.58 -14.65 0.51
N PHE A 138 29.97 -13.49 0.78
CA PHE A 138 29.53 -13.11 2.11
C PHE A 138 28.45 -14.05 2.64
N SER A 139 27.46 -14.42 1.82
CA SER A 139 26.42 -15.38 2.22
C SER A 139 26.95 -16.78 2.51
N LYS A 140 27.96 -17.27 1.76
CA LYS A 140 28.60 -18.57 2.00
C LYS A 140 29.46 -18.59 3.26
N GLU A 141 30.20 -17.52 3.53
CA GLU A 141 30.98 -17.38 4.77
C GLU A 141 30.06 -17.33 5.99
N HIS A 142 28.98 -16.56 5.88
CA HIS A 142 27.94 -16.48 6.89
C HIS A 142 27.25 -17.84 7.10
N GLU A 143 27.01 -18.60 6.03
CA GLU A 143 26.45 -19.96 6.08
C GLU A 143 27.42 -20.97 6.71
N ARG A 144 28.73 -20.88 6.44
CA ARG A 144 29.74 -21.73 7.10
C ARG A 144 29.85 -21.45 8.59
N GLY A 145 29.64 -20.20 9.01
CA GLY A 145 29.48 -19.84 10.42
C GLY A 145 28.30 -20.54 11.12
N LYS A 146 27.26 -20.96 10.37
CA LYS A 146 26.09 -21.70 10.89
C LYS A 146 26.41 -23.11 11.36
N PHE A 147 27.44 -23.76 10.83
CA PHE A 147 27.76 -25.16 11.16
C PHE A 147 28.55 -25.31 12.48
N LEU A 148 28.99 -24.19 13.08
CA LEU A 148 29.81 -24.19 14.30
C LEU A 148 29.00 -23.99 15.60
N TYR A 149 27.75 -23.52 15.52
CA TYR A 149 26.85 -23.35 16.68
C TYR A 149 25.56 -24.15 16.49
N ILE A 150 25.49 -25.29 17.16
CA ILE A 150 24.26 -26.09 17.31
C ILE A 150 23.51 -25.53 18.53
N LEU A 151 22.20 -25.32 18.37
CA LEU A 151 21.17 -24.90 19.34
C LEU A 151 20.65 -23.44 19.17
N GLU A 152 19.42 -23.34 18.67
CA GLU A 152 18.43 -22.24 18.80
C GLU A 152 18.75 -20.81 18.30
N PHE A 153 19.81 -20.59 17.54
CA PHE A 153 20.05 -19.29 16.88
C PHE A 153 20.07 -19.46 15.36
N PHE A 154 19.19 -18.78 14.62
CA PHE A 154 19.29 -18.68 13.16
C PHE A 154 20.27 -17.56 12.81
N PRO A 155 21.46 -17.85 12.25
CA PRO A 155 22.38 -16.80 11.83
C PRO A 155 21.83 -16.21 10.53
N GLY A 156 21.39 -14.96 10.58
CA GLY A 156 20.82 -14.24 9.45
C GLY A 156 20.56 -12.80 9.85
N PHE A 157 20.25 -11.96 8.88
CA PHE A 157 19.77 -10.61 9.14
C PHE A 157 18.25 -10.63 9.34
N ASP A 158 17.76 -9.78 10.24
CA ASP A 158 16.33 -9.53 10.44
C ASP A 158 15.72 -8.78 9.24
N ALA A 159 16.54 -8.20 8.36
CA ALA A 159 16.16 -7.70 7.04
C ALA A 159 17.36 -7.65 6.08
N VAL A 160 17.10 -7.72 4.77
CA VAL A 160 18.11 -7.55 3.71
C VAL A 160 17.65 -6.41 2.79
N VAL A 161 18.53 -5.47 2.45
CA VAL A 161 18.23 -4.38 1.53
C VAL A 161 19.21 -4.45 0.38
N ALA A 162 18.71 -4.29 -0.85
CA ALA A 162 19.50 -4.13 -2.06
C ALA A 162 18.89 -2.99 -2.88
N SER A 163 19.42 -1.78 -2.72
CA SER A 163 18.83 -0.57 -3.26
C SER A 163 19.65 -0.02 -4.43
N GLU A 164 19.04 0.10 -5.61
CA GLU A 164 19.66 0.64 -6.85
C GLU A 164 20.92 -0.13 -7.30
N ILE A 165 20.95 -1.45 -7.06
CA ILE A 165 22.08 -2.33 -7.44
C ILE A 165 21.69 -3.40 -8.47
N VAL A 166 20.42 -3.80 -8.51
CA VAL A 166 19.96 -4.98 -9.27
C VAL A 166 20.16 -4.81 -10.78
N GLU A 167 20.06 -3.59 -11.30
CA GLU A 167 20.33 -3.26 -12.70
C GLU A 167 21.82 -3.30 -13.07
N HIS A 168 22.73 -3.29 -12.09
CA HIS A 168 24.17 -3.29 -12.30
C HIS A 168 24.78 -4.70 -12.13
N VAL A 169 23.98 -5.71 -11.79
CA VAL A 169 24.48 -7.09 -11.63
C VAL A 169 24.47 -7.85 -12.95
N ALA A 170 25.49 -8.67 -13.17
CA ALA A 170 25.65 -9.53 -14.33
C ALA A 170 24.74 -10.78 -14.29
N ASP A 171 24.36 -11.25 -13.09
CA ASP A 171 23.48 -12.39 -12.87
C ASP A 171 22.51 -12.11 -11.71
N VAL A 172 21.27 -11.72 -12.07
CA VAL A 172 20.21 -11.38 -11.11
C VAL A 172 19.78 -12.61 -10.29
N ASP A 173 19.85 -13.81 -10.86
CA ASP A 173 19.46 -15.06 -10.20
C ASP A 173 20.40 -15.37 -9.03
N ALA A 174 21.71 -15.37 -9.33
CA ALA A 174 22.76 -15.60 -8.35
C ALA A 174 22.79 -14.52 -7.26
N PHE A 175 22.58 -13.25 -7.65
CA PHE A 175 22.51 -12.14 -6.71
C PHE A 175 21.34 -12.28 -5.73
N VAL A 176 20.14 -12.55 -6.26
CA VAL A 176 18.93 -12.77 -5.43
C VAL A 176 19.12 -13.97 -4.50
N GLU A 177 19.68 -15.08 -4.99
CA GLU A 177 19.98 -16.24 -4.15
C GLU A 177 20.88 -15.85 -2.96
N GLY A 178 21.93 -15.07 -3.22
CA GLY A 178 22.83 -14.56 -2.18
C GLY A 178 22.09 -13.72 -1.14
N CYS A 179 21.24 -12.78 -1.59
CA CYS A 179 20.43 -11.95 -0.70
C CYS A 179 19.48 -12.79 0.16
N VAL A 180 18.81 -13.79 -0.44
CA VAL A 180 17.89 -14.68 0.29
C VAL A 180 18.62 -15.50 1.35
N ARG A 181 19.83 -16.00 1.06
CA ARG A 181 20.65 -16.76 2.01
C ARG A 181 21.07 -15.96 3.24
N LEU A 182 21.18 -14.64 3.12
CA LEU A 182 21.58 -13.74 4.21
C LEU A 182 20.45 -13.48 5.21
N ALA A 183 19.20 -13.56 4.79
CA ALA A 183 18.08 -13.27 5.66
C ALA A 183 17.70 -14.45 6.56
N LYS A 184 17.18 -14.13 7.75
CA LYS A 184 16.49 -15.12 8.59
C LYS A 184 15.21 -15.59 7.87
N PRO A 185 14.72 -16.81 8.15
CA PRO A 185 13.37 -17.19 7.75
C PRO A 185 12.35 -16.16 8.27
N GLY A 186 11.46 -15.68 7.40
CA GLY A 186 10.47 -14.65 7.73
C GLY A 186 11.01 -13.21 7.77
N ALA A 187 12.26 -12.99 7.37
CA ALA A 187 12.82 -11.65 7.28
C ALA A 187 12.47 -10.99 5.93
N PRO A 188 12.07 -9.72 5.93
CA PRO A 188 11.84 -8.98 4.70
C PRO A 188 13.15 -8.69 3.95
N LEU A 189 13.10 -8.82 2.62
CA LEU A 189 14.02 -8.21 1.67
C LEU A 189 13.39 -7.00 1.02
N PHE A 190 14.19 -5.96 0.86
CA PHE A 190 13.81 -4.73 0.20
C PHE A 190 14.69 -4.55 -1.03
N PHE A 191 14.07 -4.48 -2.20
CA PHE A 191 14.74 -4.18 -3.45
C PHE A 191 14.24 -2.85 -4.01
N THR A 192 15.15 -2.03 -4.51
CA THR A 192 14.77 -0.87 -5.33
C THR A 192 15.55 -0.93 -6.64
N THR A 193 14.88 -0.59 -7.74
CA THR A 193 15.48 -0.59 -9.08
C THR A 193 14.71 0.35 -10.00
N ILE A 194 15.39 0.89 -11.01
CA ILE A 194 14.76 1.68 -12.06
C ILE A 194 13.93 0.76 -12.96
N ASN A 195 12.64 1.08 -13.12
CA ASN A 195 11.70 0.25 -13.86
C ASN A 195 11.95 0.28 -15.38
N LYS A 196 11.87 -0.88 -16.05
CA LYS A 196 12.01 -1.02 -17.53
C LYS A 196 10.72 -0.67 -18.31
N THR A 197 10.26 0.58 -18.27
CA THR A 197 9.20 1.14 -19.14
C THR A 197 9.69 2.10 -20.26
N LEU A 198 9.08 2.11 -21.46
CA LEU A 198 9.38 3.09 -22.53
C LEU A 198 9.52 4.57 -22.05
N ALA A 199 8.77 4.97 -21.01
CA ALA A 199 8.92 6.25 -20.34
C ALA A 199 10.32 6.47 -19.72
N SER A 200 10.91 5.50 -19.03
CA SER A 200 12.26 5.60 -18.46
C SER A 200 13.36 5.48 -19.53
N GLN A 201 13.08 4.92 -20.72
CA GLN A 201 14.01 4.92 -21.85
C GLN A 201 14.21 6.33 -22.41
N VAL A 202 13.11 7.11 -22.47
CA VAL A 202 13.09 8.48 -22.98
C VAL A 202 13.42 9.50 -21.88
N LEU A 203 13.09 9.23 -20.63
CA LEU A 203 13.13 10.22 -19.54
C LEU A 203 14.35 10.09 -18.63
N ALA A 204 14.86 8.86 -18.38
CA ALA A 204 16.03 8.67 -17.50
C ALA A 204 17.35 8.89 -18.25
N ILE A 205 17.47 8.35 -19.46
CA ILE A 205 18.71 8.43 -20.26
C ILE A 205 18.85 9.83 -20.89
N TRP A 206 17.79 10.35 -21.51
CA TRP A 206 17.85 11.61 -22.25
C TRP A 206 17.94 12.86 -21.35
N ILE A 207 17.32 12.88 -20.16
CA ILE A 207 17.39 14.04 -19.25
C ILE A 207 18.65 14.02 -18.38
N ALA A 208 19.04 12.86 -17.83
CA ALA A 208 20.18 12.76 -16.92
C ALA A 208 21.54 12.84 -17.64
N GLU A 209 21.65 12.26 -18.85
CA GLU A 209 22.92 12.19 -19.58
C GLU A 209 23.08 13.33 -20.61
N ASP A 210 22.03 13.69 -21.36
CA ASP A 210 22.14 14.65 -22.49
C ASP A 210 21.69 16.10 -22.16
N VAL A 211 20.77 16.31 -21.22
CA VAL A 211 20.24 17.66 -20.89
C VAL A 211 20.86 18.25 -19.61
N LEU A 212 21.07 17.47 -18.55
CA LEU A 212 21.50 17.99 -17.25
C LEU A 212 22.98 17.74 -16.88
N LYS A 213 23.71 16.85 -17.60
CA LYS A 213 25.13 16.51 -17.36
C LYS A 213 25.49 16.13 -15.91
N PHE A 214 24.55 15.61 -15.11
CA PHE A 214 24.80 15.25 -13.71
C PHE A 214 25.49 13.90 -13.53
N VAL A 215 25.50 13.04 -14.56
CA VAL A 215 26.08 11.68 -14.54
C VAL A 215 26.86 11.44 -15.84
N PRO A 216 28.01 10.74 -15.83
CA PRO A 216 28.76 10.40 -17.05
C PRO A 216 27.89 9.65 -18.08
N GLN A 217 28.14 9.86 -19.38
CA GLN A 217 27.43 9.16 -20.46
C GLN A 217 27.62 7.64 -20.35
N GLY A 218 26.52 6.87 -20.48
CA GLY A 218 26.57 5.42 -20.62
C GLY A 218 26.36 4.60 -19.33
N VAL A 219 26.11 5.25 -18.19
CA VAL A 219 25.83 4.59 -16.90
C VAL A 219 24.44 3.93 -16.89
N HIS A 220 23.45 4.47 -17.62
CA HIS A 220 22.10 3.91 -17.66
C HIS A 220 21.80 3.20 -18.98
N GLN A 221 22.18 1.93 -19.08
CA GLN A 221 21.83 1.11 -20.24
C GLN A 221 20.43 0.52 -20.10
N TRP A 222 19.47 1.01 -20.90
CA TRP A 222 18.07 0.54 -20.94
C TRP A 222 17.89 -0.98 -20.89
N LYS A 223 18.80 -1.71 -21.54
CA LYS A 223 18.76 -3.17 -21.62
C LYS A 223 18.98 -3.85 -20.27
N LYS A 224 19.72 -3.21 -19.36
CA LYS A 224 20.07 -3.71 -18.02
C LYS A 224 18.97 -3.52 -16.98
N PHE A 225 17.98 -2.65 -17.23
CA PHE A 225 16.86 -2.49 -16.30
C PHE A 225 16.06 -3.79 -16.15
N VAL A 226 15.69 -4.07 -14.91
CA VAL A 226 15.01 -5.30 -14.51
C VAL A 226 13.51 -5.02 -14.38
N GLU A 227 12.70 -5.81 -15.08
CA GLU A 227 11.25 -5.74 -14.91
C GLU A 227 10.87 -6.26 -13.51
N PRO A 228 10.00 -5.57 -12.77
CA PRO A 228 9.57 -6.00 -11.44
C PRO A 228 8.96 -7.40 -11.42
N ARG A 229 8.29 -7.80 -12.51
CA ARG A 229 7.74 -9.15 -12.68
C ARG A 229 8.85 -10.19 -12.78
N HIS A 230 9.95 -9.87 -13.46
CA HIS A 230 11.10 -10.76 -13.54
C HIS A 230 11.78 -10.92 -12.18
N LEU A 231 12.00 -9.82 -11.46
CA LEU A 231 12.56 -9.84 -10.11
C LEU A 231 11.67 -10.64 -9.15
N ALA A 232 10.36 -10.41 -9.17
CA ALA A 232 9.37 -11.19 -8.41
C ALA A 232 9.47 -12.71 -8.72
N GLN A 233 9.53 -13.10 -10.00
CA GLN A 233 9.66 -14.50 -10.41
C GLN A 233 10.99 -15.13 -9.94
N VAL A 234 12.08 -14.37 -9.90
CA VAL A 234 13.37 -14.86 -9.36
C VAL A 234 13.22 -15.11 -7.86
N LEU A 235 12.64 -14.17 -7.11
CA LEU A 235 12.45 -14.27 -5.67
C LEU A 235 11.48 -15.39 -5.27
N GLU A 236 10.40 -15.58 -6.01
CA GLU A 236 9.45 -16.69 -5.82
C GLU A 236 10.11 -18.05 -5.97
N ARG A 237 11.06 -18.21 -6.90
CA ARG A 237 11.84 -19.45 -7.06
C ARG A 237 12.68 -19.80 -5.84
N TYR A 238 13.05 -18.81 -5.04
CA TYR A 238 13.79 -18.97 -3.79
C TYR A 238 12.90 -18.95 -2.54
N GLY A 239 11.57 -19.16 -2.70
CA GLY A 239 10.64 -19.30 -1.59
C GLY A 239 10.19 -17.97 -0.97
N CYS A 240 10.40 -16.86 -1.67
CA CYS A 240 9.97 -15.55 -1.21
C CYS A 240 8.58 -15.19 -1.76
N SER A 241 7.83 -14.37 -1.03
CA SER A 241 6.54 -13.83 -1.47
C SER A 241 6.60 -12.31 -1.56
N VAL A 242 6.19 -11.76 -2.70
CA VAL A 242 6.06 -10.30 -2.87
C VAL A 242 4.91 -9.79 -2.01
N ARG A 243 5.20 -8.86 -1.08
CA ARG A 243 4.17 -8.23 -0.23
C ARG A 243 3.67 -6.92 -0.83
N THR A 244 4.61 -6.06 -1.22
CA THR A 244 4.30 -4.69 -1.61
C THR A 244 5.18 -4.26 -2.77
N ILE A 245 4.56 -3.71 -3.81
CA ILE A 245 5.25 -3.00 -4.87
C ILE A 245 4.79 -1.54 -4.81
N LEU A 246 5.69 -0.63 -4.44
CA LEU A 246 5.46 0.80 -4.48
C LEU A 246 6.04 1.37 -5.77
N LEU A 247 5.22 2.13 -6.50
CA LEU A 247 5.69 2.96 -7.61
C LEU A 247 5.96 4.35 -7.06
N SER A 248 7.20 4.82 -7.17
CA SER A 248 7.57 6.19 -6.81
C SER A 248 8.00 6.96 -8.04
N VAL A 249 7.65 8.25 -8.08
CA VAL A 249 8.16 9.19 -9.09
C VAL A 249 8.90 10.28 -8.36
N VAL A 250 10.23 10.26 -8.44
CA VAL A 250 11.10 11.26 -7.79
C VAL A 250 11.88 11.98 -8.89
N TYR A 251 11.76 13.31 -8.94
CA TYR A 251 12.39 14.14 -9.98
C TYR A 251 12.18 13.65 -11.44
N SER A 252 10.99 13.14 -11.76
CA SER A 252 10.65 12.57 -13.08
C SER A 252 11.29 11.22 -13.42
N LEU A 253 12.01 10.57 -12.49
CA LEU A 253 12.43 9.17 -12.61
C LEU A 253 11.35 8.27 -12.02
N VAL A 254 10.99 7.19 -12.74
CA VAL A 254 10.01 6.19 -12.29
C VAL A 254 10.78 5.04 -11.63
N GLU A 255 10.76 5.02 -10.31
CA GLU A 255 11.37 3.97 -9.50
C GLU A 255 10.31 3.04 -8.94
N ARG A 256 10.70 1.77 -8.73
CA ARG A 256 9.84 0.81 -8.03
C ARG A 256 10.57 0.29 -6.81
N LEU A 257 9.94 0.48 -5.66
CA LEU A 257 10.36 -0.18 -4.43
C LEU A 257 9.56 -1.47 -4.27
N LEU A 258 10.25 -2.55 -3.96
CA LEU A 258 9.71 -3.89 -3.85
C LEU A 258 10.07 -4.46 -2.48
N CYS A 259 9.06 -4.67 -1.61
CA CYS A 259 9.23 -5.36 -0.33
C CYS A 259 8.71 -6.79 -0.46
N ILE A 260 9.56 -7.73 -0.12
CA ILE A 260 9.36 -9.16 -0.28
C ILE A 260 9.68 -9.83 1.05
N ASP A 261 8.93 -10.82 1.48
CA ASP A 261 9.26 -11.60 2.68
C ASP A 261 9.77 -13.00 2.27
N ILE A 262 10.78 -13.53 2.97
CA ILE A 262 11.22 -14.93 2.86
C ILE A 262 10.28 -15.79 3.69
N GLY A 263 9.43 -16.60 3.05
CA GLY A 263 8.68 -17.62 3.77
C GLY A 263 9.62 -18.64 4.43
N GLU A 264 9.20 -19.24 5.54
CA GLU A 264 9.92 -20.36 6.17
C GLU A 264 10.24 -21.45 5.13
N LEU A 265 11.53 -21.81 4.98
CA LEU A 265 11.97 -22.99 4.24
C LEU A 265 11.61 -24.25 5.03
N SER A 266 10.32 -24.52 5.16
CA SER A 266 9.76 -25.75 5.67
C SER A 266 8.86 -26.34 4.58
N SER A 267 9.03 -27.64 4.35
CA SER A 267 8.20 -28.50 3.48
C SER A 267 6.86 -27.87 3.11
N VAL A 268 6.68 -27.52 1.82
CA VAL A 268 5.48 -26.93 1.19
C VAL A 268 4.29 -26.87 2.16
N LYS A 269 4.25 -25.80 2.96
CA LYS A 269 3.04 -25.42 3.71
C LYS A 269 2.06 -24.80 2.70
N PRO A 270 0.74 -24.99 2.87
CA PRO A 270 -0.26 -24.40 1.98
C PRO A 270 -0.02 -22.89 1.86
N THR A 271 -0.19 -22.35 0.66
CA THR A 271 0.10 -20.95 0.29
C THR A 271 -0.75 -19.90 1.02
N MET A 272 -1.61 -20.34 1.93
CA MET A 272 -2.44 -19.55 2.83
C MET A 272 -2.50 -20.29 4.15
N ASP A 273 -2.61 -19.57 5.27
CA ASP A 273 -2.89 -20.21 6.54
C ASP A 273 -4.17 -21.06 6.41
N GLU A 274 -4.20 -22.25 7.01
CA GLU A 274 -5.38 -23.13 6.89
C GLU A 274 -6.55 -22.64 7.76
N GLU A 275 -6.26 -21.83 8.79
CA GLU A 275 -7.23 -21.40 9.79
C GLU A 275 -7.31 -19.87 9.91
N TYR A 276 -8.54 -19.38 9.88
CA TYR A 276 -8.95 -18.00 10.08
C TYR A 276 -10.16 -17.98 11.01
N ASP A 277 -10.30 -16.92 11.82
CA ASP A 277 -11.49 -16.72 12.65
C ASP A 277 -12.73 -16.41 11.80
N ALA A 278 -12.53 -15.78 10.63
CA ALA A 278 -13.58 -15.47 9.67
C ALA A 278 -13.04 -15.42 8.24
N ILE A 279 -13.89 -15.81 7.29
CA ILE A 279 -13.64 -15.63 5.85
C ILE A 279 -14.73 -14.72 5.31
N VAL A 280 -14.33 -13.62 4.65
CA VAL A 280 -15.21 -12.66 4.01
C VAL A 280 -15.04 -12.77 2.50
N LEU A 281 -16.15 -12.93 1.77
CA LEU A 281 -16.17 -13.12 0.32
C LEU A 281 -16.82 -11.93 -0.37
N GLY A 282 -16.08 -11.30 -1.28
CA GLY A 282 -16.46 -10.07 -1.98
C GLY A 282 -15.97 -8.83 -1.26
N THR A 283 -15.64 -7.78 -2.01
CA THR A 283 -15.10 -6.51 -1.50
C THR A 283 -16.06 -5.35 -1.68
N GLY A 284 -17.37 -5.65 -1.59
CA GLY A 284 -18.39 -4.61 -1.51
C GLY A 284 -18.26 -3.82 -0.20
N LEU A 285 -18.93 -2.67 -0.14
CA LEU A 285 -18.86 -1.78 1.03
C LEU A 285 -19.23 -2.50 2.34
N LYS A 286 -20.28 -3.33 2.34
CA LYS A 286 -20.75 -4.04 3.53
C LYS A 286 -19.73 -5.10 3.99
N GLU A 287 -19.13 -5.84 3.07
CA GLU A 287 -18.10 -6.84 3.38
C GLU A 287 -16.84 -6.18 3.95
N CYS A 288 -16.37 -5.09 3.33
CA CYS A 288 -15.21 -4.33 3.80
C CYS A 288 -15.42 -3.76 5.21
N ILE A 289 -16.62 -3.26 5.51
CA ILE A 289 -16.96 -2.77 6.85
C ILE A 289 -16.90 -3.91 7.88
N ILE A 290 -17.54 -5.05 7.59
CA ILE A 290 -17.56 -6.21 8.50
C ILE A 290 -16.14 -6.74 8.71
N SER A 291 -15.37 -6.89 7.63
CA SER A 291 -13.97 -7.32 7.66
C SER A 291 -13.13 -6.40 8.55
N GLY A 292 -13.24 -5.07 8.35
CA GLY A 292 -12.54 -4.08 9.18
C GLY A 292 -12.94 -4.15 10.66
N MET A 293 -14.24 -4.29 10.96
CA MET A 293 -14.71 -4.45 12.34
C MET A 293 -14.17 -5.72 13.01
N LEU A 294 -14.18 -6.85 12.29
CA LEU A 294 -13.63 -8.11 12.79
C LEU A 294 -12.13 -7.97 13.08
N SER A 295 -11.36 -7.35 12.17
CA SER A 295 -9.94 -7.08 12.40
C SER A 295 -9.69 -6.16 13.59
N VAL A 296 -10.46 -5.08 13.76
CA VAL A 296 -10.37 -4.18 14.93
C VAL A 296 -10.68 -4.92 16.23
N SER A 297 -11.60 -5.91 16.20
CA SER A 297 -11.89 -6.77 17.35
C SER A 297 -10.83 -7.86 17.63
N GLY A 298 -9.72 -7.86 16.89
CA GLY A 298 -8.61 -8.80 17.07
C GLY A 298 -8.78 -10.14 16.34
N LYS A 299 -9.77 -10.27 15.45
CA LYS A 299 -9.98 -11.49 14.66
C LYS A 299 -9.03 -11.55 13.47
N LYS A 300 -8.53 -12.75 13.18
CA LYS A 300 -7.77 -13.06 11.96
C LYS A 300 -8.74 -13.32 10.82
N VAL A 301 -8.84 -12.36 9.89
CA VAL A 301 -9.83 -12.38 8.80
C VAL A 301 -9.13 -12.66 7.47
N LEU A 302 -9.65 -13.62 6.71
CA LEU A 302 -9.32 -13.79 5.30
C LEU A 302 -10.38 -13.10 4.45
N HIS A 303 -10.00 -12.12 3.63
CA HIS A 303 -10.92 -11.38 2.79
C HIS A 303 -10.56 -11.57 1.32
N ILE A 304 -11.44 -12.20 0.54
CA ILE A 304 -11.18 -12.61 -0.84
C ILE A 304 -12.25 -12.04 -1.77
N ASP A 305 -11.87 -11.61 -2.96
CA ASP A 305 -12.79 -11.35 -4.07
C ASP A 305 -12.44 -12.24 -5.25
N ARG A 306 -13.45 -12.65 -6.02
CA ARG A 306 -13.25 -13.37 -7.29
C ARG A 306 -12.88 -12.43 -8.43
N ASN A 307 -13.22 -11.15 -8.30
CA ASN A 307 -12.95 -10.12 -9.29
C ASN A 307 -11.52 -9.60 -9.11
N ASN A 308 -10.94 -9.08 -10.20
CA ASN A 308 -9.64 -8.42 -10.18
C ASN A 308 -9.71 -6.93 -9.79
N TYR A 309 -10.83 -6.48 -9.22
CA TYR A 309 -11.10 -5.11 -8.79
C TYR A 309 -11.96 -5.10 -7.51
N TYR A 310 -11.95 -3.97 -6.81
CA TYR A 310 -12.70 -3.77 -5.57
C TYR A 310 -14.15 -3.31 -5.82
N GLY A 311 -15.04 -3.55 -4.85
CA GLY A 311 -16.37 -2.95 -4.80
C GLY A 311 -17.50 -3.82 -5.35
N GLY A 312 -17.20 -4.93 -6.03
CA GLY A 312 -18.20 -5.88 -6.53
C GLY A 312 -19.29 -5.21 -7.39
N GLU A 313 -20.55 -5.34 -6.98
CA GLU A 313 -21.69 -4.70 -7.67
C GLU A 313 -21.72 -3.18 -7.53
N SER A 314 -21.08 -2.64 -6.48
CA SER A 314 -20.94 -1.20 -6.23
C SER A 314 -19.54 -0.69 -6.60
N ALA A 315 -18.86 -1.34 -7.55
CA ALA A 315 -17.53 -0.90 -7.99
C ALA A 315 -17.57 0.49 -8.64
N SER A 316 -16.46 1.21 -8.54
CA SER A 316 -16.20 2.43 -9.30
C SER A 316 -15.34 2.07 -10.51
N LEU A 317 -15.82 2.35 -11.72
CA LEU A 317 -15.12 1.98 -12.95
C LEU A 317 -14.18 3.09 -13.39
N THR A 318 -12.93 2.70 -13.67
CA THR A 318 -11.90 3.58 -14.21
C THR A 318 -10.85 2.76 -14.98
N PRO A 319 -10.40 3.19 -16.17
CA PRO A 319 -10.76 4.44 -16.85
C PRO A 319 -12.14 4.34 -17.53
N LEU A 320 -12.66 5.47 -18.06
CA LEU A 320 -13.99 5.57 -18.68
C LEU A 320 -14.27 4.49 -19.75
N GLU A 321 -13.24 4.01 -20.44
CA GLU A 321 -13.32 2.89 -21.37
C GLU A 321 -13.97 1.64 -20.75
N GLN A 322 -13.70 1.34 -19.47
CA GLN A 322 -14.32 0.19 -18.78
C GLN A 322 -15.83 0.33 -18.65
N LEU A 323 -16.33 1.56 -18.47
CA LEU A 323 -17.77 1.83 -18.42
C LEU A 323 -18.41 1.56 -19.79
N TYR A 324 -17.78 2.05 -20.85
CA TYR A 324 -18.24 1.83 -22.22
C TYR A 324 -18.21 0.35 -22.59
N GLU A 325 -17.12 -0.36 -22.28
CA GLU A 325 -17.01 -1.79 -22.53
C GLU A 325 -18.10 -2.59 -21.79
N LYS A 326 -18.41 -2.20 -20.55
CA LYS A 326 -19.44 -2.88 -19.74
C LYS A 326 -20.85 -2.72 -20.30
N PHE A 327 -21.22 -1.52 -20.75
CA PHE A 327 -22.61 -1.21 -21.15
C PHE A 327 -22.86 -1.19 -22.66
N MET A 328 -21.82 -0.98 -23.47
CA MET A 328 -21.89 -0.90 -24.94
C MET A 328 -21.16 -2.04 -25.65
N GLY A 329 -20.47 -2.90 -24.90
CA GLY A 329 -19.83 -4.11 -25.39
C GLY A 329 -18.33 -3.96 -25.68
N PRO A 330 -17.66 -5.06 -26.04
CA PRO A 330 -16.20 -5.09 -26.16
C PRO A 330 -15.67 -4.09 -27.18
N ASN A 331 -14.56 -3.41 -26.84
CA ASN A 331 -13.92 -2.36 -27.65
C ASN A 331 -14.74 -1.08 -27.86
N ALA A 332 -15.88 -0.91 -27.18
CA ALA A 332 -16.58 0.37 -27.17
C ALA A 332 -15.68 1.43 -26.55
N LYS A 333 -15.59 2.59 -27.20
CA LYS A 333 -14.74 3.71 -26.76
C LYS A 333 -15.59 4.92 -26.43
N PRO A 334 -15.23 5.68 -25.38
CA PRO A 334 -15.84 6.97 -25.14
C PRO A 334 -15.51 7.92 -26.30
N PRO A 335 -16.42 8.84 -26.64
CA PRO A 335 -16.15 9.82 -27.65
C PRO A 335 -15.10 10.85 -27.13
N PRO A 336 -14.25 11.43 -27.99
CA PRO A 336 -13.09 12.22 -27.58
C PRO A 336 -13.40 13.42 -26.68
N GLU A 337 -14.60 14.00 -26.81
CA GLU A 337 -15.07 15.13 -26.00
C GLU A 337 -15.20 14.83 -24.50
N MET A 338 -15.23 13.54 -24.11
CA MET A 338 -15.27 13.13 -22.71
C MET A 338 -13.92 13.30 -21.98
N GLY A 339 -12.86 13.68 -22.69
CA GLY A 339 -11.55 13.95 -22.13
C GLY A 339 -10.76 12.67 -21.80
N ARG A 340 -9.92 12.72 -20.76
CA ARG A 340 -9.03 11.61 -20.39
C ARG A 340 -9.79 10.58 -19.57
N GLY A 341 -9.83 9.32 -20.03
CA GLY A 341 -10.57 8.26 -19.35
C GLY A 341 -10.19 8.04 -17.88
N ARG A 342 -8.91 8.25 -17.52
CA ARG A 342 -8.42 8.09 -16.13
C ARG A 342 -8.93 9.15 -15.12
N ASP A 343 -9.47 10.26 -15.62
CA ASP A 343 -10.02 11.32 -14.76
C ASP A 343 -11.44 10.94 -14.28
N TRP A 344 -12.02 9.86 -14.83
CA TRP A 344 -13.33 9.34 -14.48
C TRP A 344 -13.23 8.22 -13.44
N ASN A 345 -14.06 8.31 -12.41
CA ASN A 345 -14.35 7.23 -11.46
C ASN A 345 -15.87 7.16 -11.34
N VAL A 346 -16.49 6.19 -12.01
CA VAL A 346 -17.95 6.11 -12.15
C VAL A 346 -18.48 4.97 -11.31
N ASP A 347 -19.13 5.30 -10.19
CA ASP A 347 -19.77 4.34 -9.32
C ASP A 347 -20.97 3.69 -10.02
N LEU A 348 -21.03 2.36 -10.00
CA LEU A 348 -22.18 1.63 -10.52
C LEU A 348 -23.43 1.83 -9.66
N ILE A 349 -23.26 2.07 -8.37
CA ILE A 349 -24.33 2.33 -7.40
C ILE A 349 -23.92 3.50 -6.51
N PRO A 350 -24.02 4.76 -6.99
CA PRO A 350 -23.65 5.93 -6.21
C PRO A 350 -24.60 6.09 -5.00
N LYS A 351 -24.03 6.36 -3.83
CA LYS A 351 -24.78 6.62 -2.59
C LYS A 351 -24.13 7.75 -1.82
N PHE A 352 -24.95 8.62 -1.23
CA PHE A 352 -24.48 9.63 -0.29
C PHE A 352 -24.42 9.09 1.14
N LEU A 353 -23.52 9.66 1.93
CA LEU A 353 -23.44 9.39 3.36
C LEU A 353 -24.12 10.53 4.11
N MET A 354 -25.08 10.20 4.97
CA MET A 354 -25.62 11.16 5.93
C MET A 354 -24.51 11.58 6.90
N ALA A 355 -24.19 12.88 6.97
CA ALA A 355 -23.02 13.40 7.67
C ALA A 355 -22.93 12.94 9.14
N ASN A 356 -24.07 12.90 9.85
CA ASN A 356 -24.17 12.42 11.23
C ASN A 356 -24.79 11.01 11.34
N GLY A 357 -24.83 10.27 10.24
CA GLY A 357 -25.40 8.92 10.16
C GLY A 357 -24.51 7.85 10.80
N SER A 358 -25.10 6.70 11.11
CA SER A 358 -24.41 5.57 11.75
C SER A 358 -23.20 5.07 10.95
N LEU A 359 -23.29 5.10 9.61
CA LEU A 359 -22.17 4.70 8.75
C LEU A 359 -20.95 5.60 8.91
N VAL A 360 -21.11 6.92 8.94
CA VAL A 360 -19.99 7.85 9.16
C VAL A 360 -19.38 7.65 10.55
N LYS A 361 -20.21 7.48 11.58
CA LYS A 361 -19.75 7.18 12.95
C LYS A 361 -18.91 5.90 12.99
N LEU A 362 -19.33 4.88 12.24
CA LEU A 362 -18.61 3.62 12.13
C LEU A 362 -17.25 3.77 11.42
N LEU A 363 -17.20 4.54 10.32
CA LEU A 363 -15.94 4.83 9.61
C LEU A 363 -14.94 5.58 10.49
N ILE A 364 -15.42 6.50 11.34
CA ILE A 364 -14.58 7.19 12.33
C ILE A 364 -14.04 6.18 13.36
N HIS A 365 -14.91 5.32 13.90
CA HIS A 365 -14.52 4.34 14.92
C HIS A 365 -13.48 3.32 14.41
N THR A 366 -13.58 2.90 13.15
CA THR A 366 -12.63 1.98 12.50
C THR A 366 -11.32 2.65 12.07
N GLY A 367 -11.23 3.98 12.08
CA GLY A 367 -10.04 4.73 11.67
C GLY A 367 -9.84 4.85 10.16
N VAL A 368 -10.78 4.35 9.34
CA VAL A 368 -10.70 4.36 7.86
C VAL A 368 -10.76 5.77 7.29
N THR A 369 -11.33 6.73 8.01
CA THR A 369 -11.38 8.14 7.60
C THR A 369 -10.01 8.79 7.39
N ARG A 370 -8.91 8.16 7.84
CA ARG A 370 -7.53 8.61 7.55
C ARG A 370 -7.14 8.47 6.08
N TYR A 371 -7.88 7.66 5.32
CA TYR A 371 -7.61 7.36 3.92
C TYR A 371 -8.68 7.94 2.98
N LEU A 372 -9.65 8.67 3.50
CA LEU A 372 -10.80 9.19 2.76
C LEU A 372 -10.94 10.69 3.00
N GLU A 373 -11.18 11.44 1.93
CA GLU A 373 -11.59 12.84 1.99
C GLU A 373 -13.07 12.96 1.62
N PHE A 374 -13.83 13.69 2.43
CA PHE A 374 -15.26 13.93 2.19
C PHE A 374 -15.48 15.36 1.73
N LYS A 375 -16.33 15.51 0.71
CA LYS A 375 -16.84 16.81 0.25
C LYS A 375 -18.35 16.87 0.48
N SER A 376 -18.83 17.99 1.02
CA SER A 376 -20.27 18.21 1.15
C SER A 376 -20.94 18.26 -0.21
N VAL A 377 -22.11 17.65 -0.32
CA VAL A 377 -23.01 17.85 -1.46
C VAL A 377 -23.59 19.28 -1.36
N GLU A 378 -23.77 19.94 -2.50
CA GLU A 378 -24.22 21.34 -2.56
C GLU A 378 -25.71 21.52 -2.25
N GLY A 379 -26.54 20.51 -2.52
CA GLY A 379 -27.96 20.58 -2.23
C GLY A 379 -28.71 19.26 -2.39
N SER A 380 -29.87 19.20 -1.76
CA SER A 380 -30.87 18.13 -1.91
C SER A 380 -32.14 18.73 -2.53
N TYR A 381 -32.74 18.01 -3.48
CA TYR A 381 -33.88 18.49 -4.26
C TYR A 381 -34.98 17.43 -4.33
N VAL A 382 -36.23 17.89 -4.35
CA VAL A 382 -37.43 17.05 -4.52
C VAL A 382 -38.18 17.46 -5.78
N TYR A 383 -38.74 16.46 -6.47
CA TYR A 383 -39.56 16.68 -7.67
C TYR A 383 -41.04 16.86 -7.28
N LYS A 384 -41.68 17.89 -7.83
CA LYS A 384 -43.12 18.14 -7.66
C LYS A 384 -43.67 18.83 -8.91
N GLY A 385 -44.74 18.28 -9.48
CA GLY A 385 -45.48 18.93 -10.57
C GLY A 385 -44.63 19.36 -11.78
N GLY A 386 -43.68 18.53 -12.22
CA GLY A 386 -42.83 18.83 -13.37
C GLY A 386 -41.60 19.68 -13.09
N LYS A 387 -41.35 20.05 -11.82
CA LYS A 387 -40.22 20.91 -11.42
C LYS A 387 -39.47 20.32 -10.23
N VAL A 388 -38.19 20.66 -10.11
CA VAL A 388 -37.37 20.33 -8.94
C VAL A 388 -37.26 21.54 -8.02
N TYR A 389 -37.31 21.28 -6.72
CA TYR A 389 -37.28 22.29 -5.67
C TYR A 389 -36.24 21.90 -4.64
N LYS A 390 -35.49 22.88 -4.13
CA LYS A 390 -34.57 22.63 -3.01
C LYS A 390 -35.38 22.21 -1.79
N VAL A 391 -34.97 21.12 -1.15
CA VAL A 391 -35.57 20.63 0.10
C VAL A 391 -35.20 21.61 1.22
N PRO A 392 -36.16 22.23 1.90
CA PRO A 392 -35.86 23.15 2.99
C PRO A 392 -35.36 22.38 4.22
N ALA A 393 -34.15 22.68 4.67
CA ALA A 393 -33.55 22.01 5.83
C ALA A 393 -33.61 22.83 7.13
N ASP A 394 -33.95 24.12 7.05
CA ASP A 394 -34.06 25.02 8.21
C ASP A 394 -35.23 26.01 8.10
N GLU A 395 -35.41 26.83 9.14
CA GLU A 395 -36.50 27.81 9.22
C GLU A 395 -36.45 28.87 8.11
N MET A 396 -35.25 29.31 7.71
CA MET A 396 -35.08 30.36 6.71
C MET A 396 -35.40 29.80 5.31
N GLU A 397 -34.93 28.60 5.01
CA GLU A 397 -35.24 27.91 3.76
C GLU A 397 -36.72 27.52 3.66
N ALA A 398 -37.35 27.13 4.78
CA ALA A 398 -38.78 26.82 4.83
C ALA A 398 -39.66 28.03 4.50
N LEU A 399 -39.24 29.25 4.84
CA LEU A 399 -39.96 30.48 4.47
C LEU A 399 -39.67 30.91 3.03
N ALA A 400 -38.46 30.64 2.53
CA ALA A 400 -38.04 31.02 1.18
C ALA A 400 -38.56 30.08 0.07
N THR A 401 -38.75 28.79 0.35
CA THR A 401 -39.04 27.76 -0.66
C THR A 401 -40.30 28.04 -1.49
N SER A 402 -40.32 27.72 -2.78
CA SER A 402 -41.54 27.80 -3.61
C SER A 402 -42.36 26.50 -3.61
N LEU A 403 -41.97 25.51 -2.81
CA LEU A 403 -42.61 24.19 -2.72
C LEU A 403 -44.01 24.21 -2.08
N MET A 404 -44.25 25.22 -1.23
CA MET A 404 -45.44 25.37 -0.40
C MET A 404 -46.05 26.78 -0.53
N GLY A 405 -47.37 26.86 -0.36
CA GLY A 405 -48.08 28.13 -0.23
C GLY A 405 -47.74 28.87 1.06
N MET A 406 -48.01 30.17 1.13
CA MET A 406 -47.59 31.03 2.24
C MET A 406 -48.06 30.57 3.63
N PHE A 407 -49.30 30.07 3.74
CA PHE A 407 -49.83 29.57 5.02
C PHE A 407 -49.22 28.23 5.42
N GLU A 408 -48.98 27.35 4.43
CA GLU A 408 -48.38 26.05 4.64
C GLU A 408 -46.93 26.18 5.14
N LYS A 409 -46.15 27.10 4.58
CA LYS A 409 -44.79 27.42 5.08
C LYS A 409 -44.75 27.76 6.56
N ARG A 410 -45.76 28.49 7.06
CA ARG A 410 -45.83 28.88 8.48
C ARG A 410 -46.12 27.66 9.38
N ARG A 411 -46.95 26.73 8.91
CA ARG A 411 -47.22 25.45 9.59
C ARG A 411 -45.99 24.55 9.58
N PHE A 412 -45.38 24.39 8.41
CA PHE A 412 -44.15 23.60 8.25
C PHE A 412 -42.99 24.16 9.09
N LYS A 413 -42.82 25.48 9.16
CA LYS A 413 -41.85 26.10 10.06
C LYS A 413 -42.10 25.68 11.51
N LYS A 414 -43.34 25.77 12.01
CA LYS A 414 -43.68 25.36 13.39
C LYS A 414 -43.38 23.89 13.63
N PHE A 415 -43.65 23.02 12.65
CA PHE A 415 -43.27 21.62 12.69
C PHE A 415 -41.75 21.44 12.82
N LEU A 416 -40.94 22.11 11.98
CA LEU A 416 -39.47 22.03 12.07
C LEU A 416 -38.92 22.54 13.41
N CYS A 417 -39.44 23.67 13.92
CA CYS A 417 -39.06 24.17 15.24
C CYS A 417 -39.38 23.15 16.35
N TRP A 418 -40.52 22.45 16.25
CA TRP A 418 -40.86 21.37 17.18
C TRP A 418 -39.91 20.19 17.05
N VAL A 419 -39.63 19.71 15.83
CA VAL A 419 -38.67 18.61 15.60
C VAL A 419 -37.29 18.93 16.18
N GLN A 420 -36.81 20.16 16.01
CA GLN A 420 -35.51 20.61 16.54
C GLN A 420 -35.49 20.72 18.07
N ALA A 421 -36.62 21.07 18.69
CA ALA A 421 -36.74 21.21 20.13
C ALA A 421 -37.15 19.91 20.85
N PHE A 422 -37.57 18.88 20.10
CA PHE A 422 -38.07 17.63 20.65
C PHE A 422 -36.96 16.87 21.39
N ASP A 423 -37.22 16.57 22.66
CA ASP A 423 -36.36 15.75 23.50
C ASP A 423 -37.17 14.57 24.05
N ARG A 424 -36.74 13.36 23.72
CA ARG A 424 -37.40 12.12 24.14
C ARG A 424 -37.37 11.91 25.66
N VAL A 425 -36.48 12.57 26.40
CA VAL A 425 -36.42 12.49 27.86
C VAL A 425 -37.31 13.56 28.51
N ASN A 426 -37.41 14.75 27.91
CA ASN A 426 -38.17 15.86 28.44
C ASN A 426 -39.58 15.96 27.83
N LYS A 427 -40.58 15.45 28.57
CA LYS A 427 -42.00 15.44 28.15
C LYS A 427 -42.60 16.82 27.86
N ASP A 428 -42.07 17.89 28.44
CA ASP A 428 -42.58 19.25 28.18
C ASP A 428 -42.36 19.67 26.71
N THR A 429 -41.35 19.09 26.06
CA THR A 429 -41.03 19.37 24.64
C THR A 429 -41.97 18.65 23.67
N TRP A 430 -42.70 17.62 24.12
CA TRP A 430 -43.54 16.77 23.28
C TRP A 430 -44.79 17.51 22.79
N GLN A 431 -45.19 18.55 23.52
CA GLN A 431 -46.43 19.30 23.30
C GLN A 431 -47.69 18.42 23.32
N GLY A 432 -47.66 17.23 23.92
CA GLY A 432 -48.76 16.27 23.91
C GLY A 432 -48.73 15.25 22.76
N LEU A 433 -47.62 15.15 22.01
CA LEU A 433 -47.37 14.03 21.09
C LEU A 433 -46.45 13.02 21.78
N ASP A 434 -47.01 11.89 22.20
CA ASP A 434 -46.22 10.77 22.73
C ASP A 434 -45.54 10.03 21.56
N PRO A 435 -44.19 9.94 21.54
CA PRO A 435 -43.43 9.30 20.45
C PRO A 435 -43.64 7.79 20.34
N ASP A 436 -44.11 7.14 21.41
CA ASP A 436 -44.32 5.68 21.42
C ASP A 436 -45.79 5.30 21.17
N ALA A 437 -46.71 6.27 21.18
CA ALA A 437 -48.15 6.03 20.99
C ALA A 437 -48.74 6.70 19.74
N HIS A 438 -48.15 7.79 19.24
CA HIS A 438 -48.67 8.52 18.08
C HIS A 438 -47.92 8.18 16.79
N THR A 439 -48.67 8.03 15.71
CA THR A 439 -48.12 7.88 14.36
C THR A 439 -47.67 9.23 13.80
N MET A 440 -46.77 9.22 12.80
CA MET A 440 -46.38 10.46 12.12
C MET A 440 -47.54 11.14 11.39
N GLN A 441 -48.55 10.38 10.94
CA GLN A 441 -49.78 10.96 10.38
C GLN A 441 -50.50 11.85 11.40
N GLN A 442 -50.66 11.39 12.64
CA GLN A 442 -51.26 12.18 13.72
C GLN A 442 -50.41 13.41 14.08
N VAL A 443 -49.07 13.29 13.96
CA VAL A 443 -48.17 14.44 14.10
C VAL A 443 -48.46 15.47 13.00
N TYR A 444 -48.53 15.05 11.73
CA TYR A 444 -48.83 15.94 10.60
C TYR A 444 -50.19 16.62 10.75
N GLU A 445 -51.23 15.89 11.15
CA GLU A 445 -52.56 16.42 11.43
C GLU A 445 -52.52 17.50 12.52
N LYS A 446 -51.76 17.28 13.60
CA LYS A 446 -51.62 18.27 14.69
C LYS A 446 -50.99 19.58 14.21
N PHE A 447 -50.00 19.51 13.33
CA PHE A 447 -49.38 20.69 12.74
C PHE A 447 -50.15 21.25 11.54
N GLY A 448 -51.19 20.54 11.09
CA GLY A 448 -52.03 20.89 9.94
C GLY A 448 -51.27 20.87 8.62
N LEU A 449 -50.28 19.98 8.49
CA LEU A 449 -49.54 19.82 7.23
C LEU A 449 -50.43 19.10 6.21
N ASP A 450 -50.41 19.56 4.96
CA ASP A 450 -51.12 18.89 3.88
C ASP A 450 -50.35 17.64 3.40
N ASP A 451 -51.03 16.77 2.65
CA ASP A 451 -50.47 15.51 2.16
C ASP A 451 -49.20 15.73 1.31
N ASN A 452 -49.11 16.82 0.55
CA ASN A 452 -47.90 17.09 -0.24
C ASN A 452 -46.73 17.49 0.66
N THR A 453 -47.00 18.19 1.76
CA THR A 453 -45.98 18.56 2.73
C THR A 453 -45.52 17.36 3.53
N ALA A 454 -46.46 16.49 3.93
CA ALA A 454 -46.15 15.21 4.55
C ALA A 454 -45.27 14.33 3.65
N ASP A 455 -45.64 14.20 2.37
CA ASP A 455 -44.92 13.43 1.34
C ASP A 455 -43.44 13.85 1.21
N PHE A 456 -43.15 15.12 0.91
CA PHE A 456 -41.74 15.53 0.80
C PHE A 456 -41.00 15.46 2.14
N THR A 457 -41.70 15.62 3.27
CA THR A 457 -41.08 15.48 4.60
C THR A 457 -40.67 14.04 4.85
N GLY A 458 -41.55 13.07 4.55
CA GLY A 458 -41.27 11.64 4.67
C GLY A 458 -40.13 11.20 3.75
N HIS A 459 -40.21 11.56 2.47
CA HIS A 459 -39.30 11.04 1.46
C HIS A 459 -37.99 11.83 1.29
N ALA A 460 -38.03 13.16 1.43
CA ALA A 460 -36.87 14.00 1.12
C ALA A 460 -36.11 14.47 2.37
N LEU A 461 -36.74 14.46 3.55
CA LEU A 461 -36.08 14.74 4.84
C LEU A 461 -35.85 13.46 5.65
N ALA A 462 -36.89 12.66 5.88
CA ALA A 462 -36.78 11.43 6.66
C ALA A 462 -36.26 10.23 5.83
N LEU A 463 -36.22 10.36 4.50
CA LEU A 463 -35.69 9.37 3.56
C LEU A 463 -36.42 8.01 3.60
N TYR A 464 -37.71 8.00 3.96
CA TYR A 464 -38.56 6.83 3.74
C TYR A 464 -38.69 6.56 2.23
N ARG A 465 -38.84 5.28 1.87
CA ARG A 465 -38.92 4.86 0.45
C ARG A 465 -40.36 4.77 -0.03
N ASP A 466 -41.26 4.57 0.91
CA ASP A 466 -42.68 4.27 0.79
C ASP A 466 -43.42 4.99 1.92
N ASP A 467 -44.74 5.11 1.76
CA ASP A 467 -45.65 5.73 2.73
C ASP A 467 -46.10 4.77 3.86
N GLU A 468 -45.67 3.50 3.79
CA GLU A 468 -45.90 2.44 4.78
C GLU A 468 -44.79 2.41 5.84
#